data_AF-A0A952KV59-F1
#
_entry.id   AF-A0A952KV59-F1
#
_cell.length_a   1.000
_cell.length_b   1.000
_cell.length_c   1.000
_cell.angle_alpha   90.00
_cell.angle_beta   90.00
_cell.angle_gamma   90.00
#
_symmetry.space_group_name_H-M   'P 1'
#
loop_
_entity.id
_entity.type
_entity.pdbx_description
1 polymer ?
#
loop_
_entity_poly.entity_id
_entity_poly.type
_entity_poly.pdbx_seq_one_letter_code
_entity_poly.pdbx_strand_id
1 'polypeptide(L)'
;MNEVLDPLKNPVTYAVPFFLLTILIELAALKWLDHDTAFDNRGVTGYSAKDAGTSMLMGLGSLVSTLVFKVGAFVVYSAVFVYVAPFHLGMHSWWSWVLAIVAVDFVYYFSHRFVHRVNVGWAAHQAHHSSEYMNFATALRQKWNPWFEFFFFLPLPFLGIAPWAIYMAFGFNLVYQFFVHTEMIGKLWRPIELVMNTPSHHRVHHGSDPEYLDKNYAGIFIVWDRLFGSFVEEKQRPTYGLTKSVDTYNLLKLQYGDYAQIWRNVRAADRFRDKLGYLFGPPGWEPPGHPADPDLTPIRPPVARIVS
;
A
#
# COMPACT_ATOMS: atom_id res chain seq x y z
N MET A 1 10.89 -23.82 -23.56
CA MET A 1 10.70 -22.40 -23.96
C MET A 1 9.37 -22.20 -24.70
N ASN A 2 8.97 -23.11 -25.60
CA ASN A 2 7.71 -23.00 -26.36
C ASN A 2 6.42 -23.01 -25.49
N GLU A 3 6.41 -23.70 -24.34
CA GLU A 3 5.22 -23.74 -23.48
C GLU A 3 4.97 -22.44 -22.69
N VAL A 4 5.99 -21.63 -22.46
CA VAL A 4 5.84 -20.33 -21.75
C VAL A 4 5.34 -19.24 -22.69
N LEU A 5 5.64 -19.38 -23.99
CA LEU A 5 5.19 -18.47 -25.05
C LEU A 5 3.81 -18.82 -25.59
N ASP A 6 3.32 -20.03 -25.33
CA ASP A 6 1.94 -20.41 -25.61
C ASP A 6 1.01 -19.72 -24.60
N PRO A 7 0.19 -18.74 -25.03
CA PRO A 7 -0.67 -18.00 -24.12
C PRO A 7 -1.65 -18.93 -23.38
N LEU A 8 -2.06 -20.05 -23.99
CA LEU A 8 -3.03 -20.96 -23.39
C LEU A 8 -2.42 -21.85 -22.30
N LYS A 9 -1.10 -22.00 -22.27
CA LYS A 9 -0.37 -22.75 -21.23
C LYS A 9 0.27 -21.84 -20.19
N ASN A 10 0.25 -20.52 -20.42
CA ASN A 10 0.84 -19.56 -19.51
C ASN A 10 -0.21 -19.08 -18.48
N PRO A 11 -0.05 -19.38 -17.17
CA PRO A 11 -1.01 -18.96 -16.14
C PRO A 11 -1.16 -17.43 -16.05
N VAL A 12 -0.15 -16.66 -16.48
CA VAL A 12 -0.19 -15.19 -16.51
C VAL A 12 -1.27 -14.70 -17.49
N THR A 13 -1.53 -15.43 -18.58
CA THR A 13 -2.58 -15.08 -19.55
C THR A 13 -3.96 -15.03 -18.89
N TYR A 14 -4.20 -15.91 -17.91
CA TYR A 14 -5.47 -16.01 -17.21
C TYR A 14 -5.56 -15.08 -15.99
N ALA A 15 -4.47 -14.44 -15.58
CA ALA A 15 -4.45 -13.58 -14.40
C ALA A 15 -5.41 -12.39 -14.54
N VAL A 16 -5.35 -11.65 -15.66
CA VAL A 16 -6.22 -10.48 -15.86
C VAL A 16 -7.71 -10.88 -15.92
N PRO A 17 -8.13 -11.88 -16.73
CA PRO A 17 -9.52 -12.36 -16.70
C PRO A 17 -9.98 -12.83 -15.32
N PHE A 18 -9.11 -13.52 -14.57
CA PHE A 18 -9.42 -13.97 -13.22
C PHE A 18 -9.69 -12.80 -12.26
N PHE A 19 -8.80 -11.80 -12.21
CA PHE A 19 -9.02 -10.63 -11.35
C PHE A 19 -10.25 -9.82 -11.76
N LEU A 20 -10.48 -9.63 -13.05
CA LEU A 20 -11.71 -8.99 -13.55
C LEU A 20 -12.96 -9.76 -13.13
N LEU A 21 -12.94 -11.10 -13.24
CA LEU A 21 -14.05 -11.94 -12.78
C LEU A 21 -14.28 -11.79 -11.27
N THR A 22 -13.23 -11.77 -10.44
CA THR A 22 -13.38 -11.57 -8.98
C THR A 22 -13.96 -10.22 -8.63
N ILE A 23 -13.58 -9.15 -9.35
CA ILE A 23 -14.19 -7.84 -9.20
C ILE A 23 -15.68 -7.93 -9.57
N LEU A 24 -16.03 -8.49 -10.73
CA LEU A 24 -17.43 -8.62 -11.14
C LEU A 24 -18.28 -9.42 -10.15
N ILE A 25 -17.72 -10.49 -9.56
CA ILE A 25 -18.37 -11.28 -8.52
C ILE A 25 -18.59 -10.44 -7.27
N GLU A 26 -17.60 -9.69 -6.79
CA GLU A 26 -17.74 -8.82 -5.63
C GLU A 26 -18.76 -7.71 -5.89
N LEU A 27 -18.77 -7.11 -7.07
CA LEU A 27 -19.76 -6.09 -7.45
C LEU A 27 -21.18 -6.65 -7.48
N ALA A 28 -21.36 -7.87 -7.99
CA ALA A 28 -22.65 -8.55 -7.95
C ALA A 28 -23.04 -8.84 -6.49
N ALA A 29 -22.11 -9.32 -5.66
CA ALA A 29 -22.34 -9.61 -4.26
C ALA A 29 -22.71 -8.36 -3.47
N LEU A 30 -21.97 -7.26 -3.61
CA LEU A 30 -22.28 -5.96 -3.00
C LEU A 30 -23.69 -5.53 -3.41
N LYS A 31 -24.02 -5.52 -4.71
CA LYS A 31 -25.34 -5.10 -5.19
C LYS A 31 -26.49 -5.99 -4.70
N TRP A 32 -26.27 -7.30 -4.55
CA TRP A 32 -27.32 -8.26 -4.20
C TRP A 32 -27.49 -8.41 -2.68
N LEU A 33 -26.40 -8.26 -1.92
CA LEU A 33 -26.38 -8.42 -0.46
C LEU A 33 -26.51 -7.09 0.29
N ASP A 34 -26.30 -5.93 -0.34
CA ASP A 34 -26.54 -4.59 0.25
C ASP A 34 -28.01 -4.33 0.62
N HIS A 35 -28.95 -5.17 0.18
CA HIS A 35 -30.36 -5.02 0.52
C HIS A 35 -30.68 -5.38 1.98
N ASP A 36 -29.79 -6.09 2.67
CA ASP A 36 -29.90 -6.35 4.11
C ASP A 36 -29.01 -5.35 4.87
N THR A 37 -29.56 -4.16 5.12
CA THR A 37 -29.00 -3.09 5.97
C THR A 37 -28.89 -3.47 7.46
N ALA A 38 -28.45 -4.69 7.76
CA ALA A 38 -28.25 -5.18 9.11
C ALA A 38 -26.91 -4.78 9.74
N PHE A 39 -25.97 -4.21 8.96
CA PHE A 39 -24.59 -3.96 9.45
C PHE A 39 -24.13 -2.50 9.56
N ASP A 40 -24.76 -1.52 8.92
CA ASP A 40 -24.54 -0.11 9.26
C ASP A 40 -25.58 0.81 8.60
N ASN A 41 -26.10 1.78 9.36
CA ASN A 41 -27.05 2.81 8.91
C ASN A 41 -26.45 3.84 7.92
N ARG A 42 -25.31 3.52 7.28
CA ARG A 42 -24.66 4.36 6.27
C ARG A 42 -25.12 3.86 4.91
N GLY A 43 -26.22 4.42 4.38
CA GLY A 43 -26.83 4.06 3.09
C GLY A 43 -25.99 4.37 1.84
N VAL A 44 -24.67 4.17 1.91
CA VAL A 44 -23.75 4.25 0.78
C VAL A 44 -23.47 2.81 0.38
N THR A 45 -23.97 2.42 -0.80
CA THR A 45 -23.52 1.18 -1.43
C THR A 45 -21.99 1.20 -1.43
N GLY A 46 -21.30 0.13 -1.00
CA GLY A 46 -19.83 0.05 -0.91
C GLY A 46 -19.08 0.18 -2.26
N TYR A 47 -19.72 0.79 -3.25
CA TYR A 47 -19.30 0.92 -4.62
C TYR A 47 -19.73 2.25 -5.26
N SER A 48 -18.82 2.83 -6.05
CA SER A 48 -19.09 3.92 -6.99
C SER A 48 -18.42 3.61 -8.31
N ALA A 49 -19.17 3.67 -9.42
CA ALA A 49 -18.62 3.40 -10.75
C ALA A 49 -17.52 4.40 -11.15
N LYS A 50 -17.66 5.66 -10.73
CA LYS A 50 -16.64 6.70 -10.98
C LYS A 50 -15.37 6.42 -10.19
N ASP A 51 -15.51 6.04 -8.92
CA ASP A 51 -14.37 5.68 -8.09
C ASP A 51 -13.68 4.42 -8.64
N ALA A 52 -14.43 3.35 -8.91
CA ALA A 52 -13.88 2.11 -9.46
C ALA A 52 -13.16 2.31 -10.80
N GLY A 53 -13.75 3.09 -11.71
CA GLY A 53 -13.10 3.45 -12.98
C GLY A 53 -11.80 4.22 -12.76
N THR A 54 -11.76 5.11 -11.77
CA THR A 54 -10.55 5.84 -11.38
C THR A 54 -9.49 4.88 -10.84
N SER A 55 -9.85 3.93 -9.98
CA SER A 55 -8.94 2.90 -9.46
C SER A 55 -8.29 2.11 -10.59
N MET A 56 -9.11 1.65 -11.55
CA MET A 56 -8.63 0.85 -12.68
C MET A 56 -7.67 1.65 -13.57
N LEU A 57 -8.00 2.90 -13.89
CA LEU A 57 -7.13 3.77 -14.69
C LEU A 57 -5.82 4.11 -13.97
N MET A 58 -5.86 4.33 -12.65
CA MET A 58 -4.65 4.49 -11.83
C MET A 58 -3.80 3.22 -11.86
N GLY A 59 -4.41 2.04 -11.75
CA GLY A 59 -3.73 0.75 -11.88
C GLY A 59 -3.04 0.58 -13.22
N LEU A 60 -3.71 0.88 -14.33
CA LEU A 60 -3.12 0.86 -15.68
C LEU A 60 -1.92 1.79 -15.79
N GLY A 61 -2.02 3.02 -15.29
CA GLY A 61 -0.88 3.96 -15.25
C GLY A 61 0.26 3.49 -14.34
N SER A 62 -0.06 2.77 -13.26
CA SER A 62 0.91 2.19 -12.34
C SER A 62 1.72 1.08 -13.02
N LEU A 63 1.10 0.25 -13.87
CA LEU A 63 1.83 -0.79 -14.62
C LEU A 63 2.97 -0.19 -15.47
N VAL A 64 2.72 0.92 -16.15
CA VAL A 64 3.73 1.60 -16.99
C VAL A 64 4.83 2.20 -16.12
N SER A 65 4.45 2.99 -15.12
CA SER A 65 5.42 3.70 -14.28
C SER A 65 6.27 2.75 -13.43
N THR A 66 5.66 1.76 -12.79
CA THR A 66 6.38 0.76 -11.99
C THR A 66 7.31 -0.08 -12.85
N LEU A 67 6.94 -0.43 -14.10
CA LEU A 67 7.84 -1.16 -15.00
C LEU A 67 9.15 -0.39 -15.23
N VAL A 68 9.08 0.92 -15.49
CA VAL A 68 10.27 1.76 -15.69
C VAL A 68 11.20 1.73 -14.47
N PHE A 69 10.65 1.96 -13.26
CA PHE A 69 11.43 1.92 -12.02
C PHE A 69 11.99 0.52 -11.73
N LYS A 70 11.21 -0.53 -11.95
CA LYS A 70 11.61 -1.92 -11.70
C LYS A 70 12.71 -2.38 -12.65
N VAL A 71 12.69 -1.97 -13.91
CA VAL A 71 13.79 -2.27 -14.85
C VAL A 71 15.10 -1.63 -14.37
N GLY A 72 15.07 -0.35 -13.99
CA GLY A 72 16.25 0.33 -13.43
C GLY A 72 16.76 -0.33 -12.15
N ALA A 73 15.86 -0.62 -11.21
CA ALA A 73 16.18 -1.31 -9.97
C ALA A 73 16.72 -2.73 -10.22
N PHE A 74 16.16 -3.47 -11.17
CA PHE A 74 16.61 -4.83 -11.52
C PHE A 74 18.07 -4.86 -11.97
N VAL A 75 18.51 -3.88 -12.76
CA VAL A 75 19.91 -3.77 -13.19
C VAL A 75 20.83 -3.60 -11.97
N VAL A 76 20.51 -2.68 -11.07
CA VAL A 76 21.33 -2.43 -9.87
C VAL A 76 21.28 -3.62 -8.92
N TYR A 77 20.11 -4.20 -8.68
CA TYR A 77 19.97 -5.39 -7.83
C TYR A 77 20.74 -6.57 -8.39
N SER A 78 20.77 -6.74 -9.72
CA SER A 78 21.57 -7.77 -10.37
C SER A 78 23.06 -7.52 -10.19
N ALA A 79 23.52 -6.27 -10.31
CA ALA A 79 24.92 -5.93 -10.05
C ALA A 79 25.31 -6.21 -8.59
N VAL A 80 24.48 -5.82 -7.61
CA VAL A 80 24.70 -6.12 -6.20
C VAL A 80 24.74 -7.63 -5.96
N PHE A 81 23.76 -8.36 -6.50
CA PHE A 81 23.69 -9.81 -6.36
C PHE A 81 24.93 -10.51 -6.95
N VAL A 82 25.38 -10.12 -8.14
CA VAL A 82 26.50 -10.79 -8.82
C VAL A 82 27.86 -10.41 -8.23
N TYR A 83 28.08 -9.13 -7.94
CA TYR A 83 29.42 -8.62 -7.62
C TYR A 83 29.65 -8.33 -6.13
N VAL A 84 28.60 -8.21 -5.32
CA VAL A 84 28.69 -7.74 -3.92
C VAL A 84 28.16 -8.76 -2.92
N ALA A 85 27.15 -9.56 -3.29
CA ALA A 85 26.57 -10.54 -2.38
C ALA A 85 27.61 -11.59 -1.94
N PRO A 86 27.75 -11.87 -0.64
CA PRO A 86 28.74 -12.80 -0.13
C PRO A 86 28.38 -14.28 -0.40
N PHE A 87 27.11 -14.55 -0.70
CA PHE A 87 26.60 -15.87 -1.08
C PHE A 87 25.35 -15.73 -1.96
N HIS A 88 24.94 -16.82 -2.60
CA HIS A 88 23.74 -16.88 -3.43
C HIS A 88 22.80 -17.97 -2.92
N LEU A 89 21.59 -17.57 -2.52
CA LEU A 89 20.54 -18.49 -2.10
C LEU A 89 19.89 -19.11 -3.35
N GLY A 90 20.10 -20.41 -3.56
CA GLY A 90 19.49 -21.14 -4.66
C GLY A 90 17.98 -21.30 -4.49
N MET A 91 17.20 -20.99 -5.53
CA MET A 91 15.72 -21.07 -5.52
C MET A 91 15.17 -22.46 -5.92
N HIS A 92 15.93 -23.52 -5.65
CA HIS A 92 15.58 -24.90 -6.03
C HIS A 92 14.77 -25.63 -4.95
N SER A 93 14.78 -25.12 -3.72
CA SER A 93 14.11 -25.75 -2.59
C SER A 93 12.85 -24.99 -2.21
N TRP A 94 11.80 -25.67 -1.73
CA TRP A 94 10.57 -24.99 -1.30
C TRP A 94 10.82 -24.00 -0.15
N TRP A 95 11.75 -24.31 0.76
CA TRP A 95 12.03 -23.47 1.92
C TRP A 95 12.72 -22.15 1.54
N SER A 96 13.49 -22.11 0.44
CA SER A 96 14.13 -20.88 -0.02
C SER A 96 13.09 -19.88 -0.54
N TRP A 97 11.98 -20.37 -1.09
CA TRP A 97 10.82 -19.56 -1.47
C TRP A 97 10.07 -19.02 -0.26
N VAL A 98 9.87 -19.85 0.77
CA VAL A 98 9.28 -19.38 2.04
C VAL A 98 10.14 -18.26 2.64
N LEU A 99 11.46 -18.46 2.69
CA LEU A 99 12.39 -17.43 3.17
C LEU A 99 12.31 -16.15 2.34
N ALA A 100 12.26 -16.26 1.01
CA ALA A 100 12.15 -15.10 0.13
C ALA A 100 10.84 -14.32 0.33
N ILE A 101 9.71 -15.02 0.48
CA ILE A 101 8.40 -14.41 0.75
C ILE A 101 8.41 -13.70 2.10
N VAL A 102 8.90 -14.36 3.16
CA VAL A 102 9.00 -13.77 4.50
C VAL A 102 9.91 -12.54 4.49
N ALA A 103 11.07 -12.62 3.83
CA ALA A 103 12.00 -11.50 3.72
C ALA A 103 11.41 -10.31 2.93
N VAL A 104 10.73 -10.59 1.82
CA VAL A 104 10.03 -9.57 1.03
C VAL A 104 8.90 -8.93 1.83
N ASP A 105 8.09 -9.71 2.54
CA ASP A 105 6.99 -9.18 3.35
C ASP A 105 7.49 -8.33 4.53
N PHE A 106 8.61 -8.75 5.15
CA PHE A 106 9.29 -7.98 6.18
C PHE A 106 9.80 -6.64 5.64
N VAL A 107 10.48 -6.63 4.49
CA VAL A 107 10.93 -5.38 3.85
C VAL A 107 9.74 -4.52 3.42
N TYR A 108 8.68 -5.14 2.90
CA TYR A 108 7.43 -4.47 2.56
C TYR A 108 6.87 -3.73 3.78
N TYR A 109 6.80 -4.36 4.96
CA TYR A 109 6.32 -3.73 6.19
C TYR A 109 7.03 -2.41 6.49
N PHE A 110 8.37 -2.36 6.40
CA PHE A 110 9.12 -1.13 6.66
C PHE A 110 8.96 -0.08 5.57
N SER A 111 8.95 -0.52 4.30
CA SER A 111 8.67 0.37 3.17
C SER A 111 7.28 1.00 3.28
N HIS A 112 6.30 0.19 3.67
CA HIS A 112 4.92 0.62 3.83
C HIS A 112 4.75 1.56 5.03
N ARG A 113 5.35 1.20 6.17
CA ARG A 113 5.41 2.09 7.33
C ARG A 113 6.09 3.43 7.00
N PHE A 114 7.15 3.43 6.20
CA PHE A 114 7.81 4.67 5.77
C PHE A 114 6.86 5.57 4.97
N VAL A 115 6.13 5.03 4.00
CA VAL A 115 5.22 5.86 3.19
C VAL A 115 4.05 6.42 3.98
N HIS A 116 3.65 5.79 5.08
CA HIS A 116 2.63 6.36 5.97
C HIS A 116 3.19 7.40 6.94
N ARG A 117 4.48 7.29 7.30
CA ARG A 117 5.08 8.07 8.39
C ARG A 117 5.98 9.21 7.93
N VAL A 118 6.25 9.33 6.63
CA VAL A 118 7.13 10.37 6.06
C VAL A 118 6.41 11.09 4.93
N ASN A 119 6.34 12.42 4.98
CA ASN A 119 5.49 13.24 4.12
C ASN A 119 5.74 13.02 2.62
N VAL A 120 7.00 12.99 2.19
CA VAL A 120 7.34 12.72 0.77
C VAL A 120 6.99 11.29 0.33
N GLY A 121 7.00 10.33 1.28
CA GLY A 121 6.54 8.96 1.06
C GLY A 121 5.03 8.89 0.98
N TRP A 122 4.33 9.63 1.83
CA TRP A 122 2.87 9.72 1.85
C TRP A 122 2.32 10.36 0.60
N ALA A 123 2.97 11.40 0.08
CA ALA A 123 2.61 11.99 -1.21
C ALA A 123 2.60 10.96 -2.36
N ALA A 124 3.39 9.88 -2.27
CA ALA A 124 3.35 8.77 -3.22
C ALA A 124 2.15 7.85 -3.02
N HIS A 125 1.72 7.68 -1.77
CA HIS A 125 0.89 6.57 -1.37
C HIS A 125 -0.54 6.97 -1.02
N GLN A 126 -0.78 8.22 -0.60
CA GLN A 126 -2.11 8.73 -0.26
C GLN A 126 -3.12 8.50 -1.38
N ALA A 127 -2.67 8.55 -2.64
CA ALA A 127 -3.54 8.33 -3.78
C ALA A 127 -4.20 6.95 -3.70
N HIS A 128 -3.56 5.93 -3.13
CA HIS A 128 -4.14 4.62 -2.84
C HIS A 128 -5.25 4.67 -1.79
N HIS A 129 -5.04 5.44 -0.72
CA HIS A 129 -5.98 5.65 0.38
C HIS A 129 -7.10 6.66 0.06
N SER A 130 -7.03 7.34 -1.08
CA SER A 130 -8.00 8.39 -1.43
C SER A 130 -9.41 7.90 -1.79
N SER A 131 -9.59 6.59 -1.99
CA SER A 131 -10.92 6.02 -2.20
C SER A 131 -11.74 6.05 -0.92
N GLU A 132 -12.97 6.54 -1.01
CA GLU A 132 -13.97 6.47 0.05
C GLU A 132 -14.67 5.09 0.11
N TYR A 133 -14.25 4.14 -0.73
CA TYR A 133 -14.82 2.80 -0.86
C TYR A 133 -13.76 1.72 -0.66
N MET A 134 -14.13 0.60 -0.04
CA MET A 134 -13.22 -0.50 0.23
C MET A 134 -13.65 -1.80 -0.46
N ASN A 135 -13.18 -1.98 -1.69
CA ASN A 135 -13.49 -3.14 -2.53
C ASN A 135 -12.28 -3.51 -3.40
N PHE A 136 -12.38 -4.59 -4.17
CA PHE A 136 -11.29 -5.09 -5.01
C PHE A 136 -10.86 -4.10 -6.10
N ALA A 137 -11.73 -3.18 -6.53
CA ALA A 137 -11.28 -2.11 -7.42
C ALA A 137 -10.31 -1.17 -6.69
N THR A 138 -10.51 -0.88 -5.40
CA THR A 138 -9.61 -0.08 -4.57
C THR A 138 -8.20 -0.67 -4.50
N ALA A 139 -8.05 -2.00 -4.52
CA ALA A 139 -6.73 -2.64 -4.64
C ALA A 139 -5.95 -2.20 -5.89
N LEU A 140 -6.64 -1.83 -6.98
CA LEU A 140 -6.02 -1.39 -8.23
C LEU A 140 -5.63 0.10 -8.22
N ARG A 141 -6.03 0.88 -7.22
CA ARG A 141 -5.67 2.30 -7.05
C ARG A 141 -4.21 2.45 -6.65
N GLN A 142 -3.31 2.19 -7.58
CA GLN A 142 -1.89 2.07 -7.31
C GLN A 142 -1.12 3.37 -7.60
N LYS A 143 -0.07 3.60 -6.82
CA LYS A 143 0.85 4.73 -6.95
C LYS A 143 1.67 4.66 -8.25
N TRP A 144 2.14 5.81 -8.73
CA TRP A 144 2.96 5.91 -9.95
C TRP A 144 4.44 6.16 -9.70
N ASN A 145 4.84 6.31 -8.45
CA ASN A 145 6.17 6.79 -8.09
C ASN A 145 6.79 6.00 -6.93
N PRO A 146 7.03 4.68 -7.10
CA PRO A 146 7.57 3.79 -6.07
C PRO A 146 9.08 3.97 -5.82
N TRP A 147 9.64 5.17 -6.04
CA TRP A 147 11.09 5.38 -6.10
C TRP A 147 11.82 5.03 -4.79
N PHE A 148 11.16 5.15 -3.64
CA PHE A 148 11.74 4.79 -2.33
C PHE A 148 11.87 3.28 -2.15
N GLU A 149 11.04 2.46 -2.80
CA GLU A 149 11.09 0.99 -2.69
C GLU A 149 12.45 0.46 -3.14
N PHE A 150 13.10 1.16 -4.07
CA PHE A 150 14.47 0.86 -4.49
C PHE A 150 15.42 0.70 -3.30
N PHE A 151 15.37 1.61 -2.33
CA PHE A 151 16.30 1.60 -1.20
C PHE A 151 15.95 0.51 -0.18
N PHE A 152 14.65 0.29 0.05
CA PHE A 152 14.18 -0.72 1.01
C PHE A 152 14.49 -2.15 0.57
N PHE A 153 14.39 -2.45 -0.71
CA PHE A 153 14.59 -3.80 -1.23
C PHE A 153 16.04 -4.12 -1.62
N LEU A 154 16.92 -3.11 -1.70
CA LEU A 154 18.35 -3.27 -1.99
C LEU A 154 19.12 -4.25 -1.07
N PRO A 155 18.80 -4.41 0.23
CA PRO A 155 19.47 -5.39 1.08
C PRO A 155 19.21 -6.84 0.68
N LEU A 156 18.09 -7.16 0.04
CA LEU A 156 17.74 -8.55 -0.32
C LEU A 156 18.68 -9.19 -1.35
N PRO A 157 19.06 -8.54 -2.47
CA PRO A 157 20.07 -9.08 -3.38
C PRO A 157 21.44 -9.17 -2.72
N PHE A 158 21.78 -8.25 -1.82
CA PHE A 158 23.01 -8.33 -1.02
C PHE A 158 23.01 -9.57 -0.11
N LEU A 159 21.87 -9.95 0.46
CA LEU A 159 21.68 -11.18 1.25
C LEU A 159 21.53 -12.44 0.38
N GLY A 160 21.89 -12.36 -0.91
CA GLY A 160 21.94 -13.50 -1.81
C GLY A 160 20.58 -13.94 -2.36
N ILE A 161 19.51 -13.15 -2.25
CA ILE A 161 18.24 -13.47 -2.91
C ILE A 161 18.28 -12.93 -4.34
N ALA A 162 18.11 -13.82 -5.33
CA ALA A 162 18.17 -13.43 -6.73
C ALA A 162 17.10 -12.36 -7.06
N PRO A 163 17.44 -11.30 -7.83
CA PRO A 163 16.50 -10.22 -8.14
C PRO A 163 15.17 -10.71 -8.70
N TRP A 164 15.18 -11.66 -9.65
CA TRP A 164 13.96 -12.23 -10.21
C TRP A 164 13.07 -12.92 -9.15
N ALA A 165 13.67 -13.54 -8.12
CA ALA A 165 12.94 -14.17 -7.04
C ALA A 165 12.32 -13.14 -6.09
N ILE A 166 13.00 -12.01 -5.86
CA ILE A 166 12.43 -10.87 -5.13
C ILE A 166 11.17 -10.36 -5.84
N TYR A 167 11.23 -10.15 -7.15
CA TYR A 167 10.08 -9.70 -7.93
C TYR A 167 8.92 -10.71 -7.92
N MET A 168 9.23 -12.00 -7.97
CA MET A 168 8.21 -13.06 -7.87
C MET A 168 7.57 -13.10 -6.48
N ALA A 169 8.37 -13.07 -5.41
CA ALA A 169 7.88 -13.02 -4.03
C ALA A 169 7.05 -11.75 -3.76
N PHE A 170 7.46 -10.61 -4.32
CA PHE A 170 6.67 -9.37 -4.28
C PHE A 170 5.36 -9.50 -5.07
N GLY A 171 5.37 -10.23 -6.18
CA GLY A 171 4.15 -10.59 -6.92
C GLY A 171 3.15 -11.36 -6.05
N PHE A 172 3.61 -12.39 -5.33
CA PHE A 172 2.75 -13.12 -4.37
C PHE A 172 2.21 -12.19 -3.28
N ASN A 173 3.03 -11.26 -2.81
CA ASN A 173 2.63 -10.26 -1.83
C ASN A 173 1.49 -9.37 -2.35
N LEU A 174 1.60 -8.85 -3.58
CA LEU A 174 0.54 -8.04 -4.20
C LEU A 174 -0.74 -8.85 -4.46
N VAL A 175 -0.61 -10.10 -4.91
CA VAL A 175 -1.77 -10.99 -5.14
C VAL A 175 -2.50 -11.26 -3.83
N TYR A 176 -1.78 -11.51 -2.74
CA TYR A 176 -2.38 -11.64 -1.41
C TYR A 176 -3.10 -10.35 -1.00
N GLN A 177 -2.42 -9.21 -1.16
CA GLN A 177 -2.97 -7.91 -0.78
C GLN A 177 -4.24 -7.54 -1.55
N PHE A 178 -4.38 -7.95 -2.81
CA PHE A 178 -5.62 -7.74 -3.57
C PHE A 178 -6.84 -8.26 -2.81
N PHE A 179 -6.77 -9.47 -2.26
CA PHE A 179 -7.90 -10.14 -1.62
C PHE A 179 -8.28 -9.60 -0.23
N VAL A 180 -7.42 -8.82 0.42
CA VAL A 180 -7.76 -8.17 1.70
C VAL A 180 -8.49 -6.84 1.51
N HIS A 181 -8.62 -6.33 0.28
CA HIS A 181 -9.39 -5.12 -0.03
C HIS A 181 -10.87 -5.41 -0.20
N THR A 182 -11.58 -5.69 0.89
CA THR A 182 -13.02 -5.91 0.84
C THR A 182 -13.69 -5.64 2.19
N GLU A 183 -14.92 -5.17 2.16
CA GLU A 183 -15.78 -5.07 3.35
C GLU A 183 -16.60 -6.32 3.62
N MET A 184 -16.78 -7.15 2.59
CA MET A 184 -17.69 -8.31 2.58
C MET A 184 -17.28 -9.40 3.56
N ILE A 185 -16.00 -9.47 3.89
CA ILE A 185 -15.46 -10.45 4.81
C ILE A 185 -15.25 -9.77 6.17
N GLY A 186 -15.98 -10.22 7.20
CA GLY A 186 -15.78 -9.79 8.58
C GLY A 186 -14.44 -10.25 9.17
N LYS A 187 -14.39 -10.42 10.49
CA LYS A 187 -13.22 -11.02 11.15
C LYS A 187 -13.18 -12.52 10.88
N LEU A 188 -12.00 -13.04 10.54
CA LEU A 188 -11.73 -14.45 10.35
C LEU A 188 -11.48 -15.16 11.68
N TRP A 189 -11.32 -16.48 11.60
CA TRP A 189 -10.97 -17.31 12.75
C TRP A 189 -9.68 -16.83 13.42
N ARG A 190 -9.69 -16.73 14.75
CA ARG A 190 -8.67 -16.04 15.57
C ARG A 190 -7.20 -16.41 15.26
N PRO A 191 -6.82 -17.66 15.00
CA PRO A 191 -5.45 -17.99 14.61
C PRO A 191 -5.02 -17.36 13.28
N ILE A 192 -5.94 -17.20 12.32
CA ILE A 192 -5.66 -16.50 11.06
C ILE A 192 -5.45 -15.01 11.36
N GLU A 193 -6.34 -14.40 12.14
CA GLU A 193 -6.20 -13.00 12.57
C GLU A 193 -4.91 -12.75 13.40
N LEU A 194 -4.36 -13.79 14.03
CA LEU A 194 -3.12 -13.63 14.80
C LEU A 194 -1.89 -13.52 13.90
N VAL A 195 -1.87 -14.24 12.78
CA VAL A 195 -0.68 -14.43 11.93
C VAL A 195 -0.75 -13.70 10.61
N MET A 196 -1.93 -13.66 9.99
CA MET A 196 -2.15 -13.15 8.65
C MET A 196 -2.77 -11.76 8.68
N ASN A 197 -2.40 -10.91 7.72
CA ASN A 197 -3.13 -9.70 7.42
C ASN A 197 -4.48 -10.10 6.81
N THR A 198 -5.58 -9.64 7.37
CA THR A 198 -6.94 -10.07 6.99
C THR A 198 -7.71 -8.87 6.47
N PRO A 199 -8.88 -9.07 5.84
CA PRO A 199 -9.74 -7.95 5.44
C PRO A 199 -10.05 -6.98 6.58
N SER A 200 -10.27 -7.45 7.82
CA SER A 200 -10.47 -6.58 8.99
C SER A 200 -9.24 -5.74 9.33
N HIS A 201 -8.05 -6.33 9.30
CA HIS A 201 -6.81 -5.58 9.55
C HIS A 201 -6.55 -4.53 8.46
N HIS A 202 -6.80 -4.89 7.20
CA HIS A 202 -6.55 -4.01 6.07
C HIS A 202 -7.61 -2.91 5.94
N ARG A 203 -8.86 -3.14 6.37
CA ARG A 203 -9.84 -2.07 6.55
C ARG A 203 -9.38 -1.02 7.55
N VAL A 204 -8.89 -1.45 8.72
CA VAL A 204 -8.29 -0.53 9.71
C VAL A 204 -7.17 0.27 9.09
N HIS A 205 -6.29 -0.39 8.33
CA HIS A 205 -5.21 0.29 7.62
C HIS A 205 -5.70 1.39 6.65
N HIS A 206 -6.80 1.15 5.95
CA HIS A 206 -7.44 2.13 5.07
C HIS A 206 -8.33 3.14 5.80
N GLY A 207 -8.52 2.99 7.11
CA GLY A 207 -9.35 3.86 7.92
C GLY A 207 -8.75 5.24 8.14
N SER A 208 -9.58 6.26 8.02
CA SER A 208 -9.26 7.66 8.34
C SER A 208 -9.66 8.06 9.76
N ASP A 209 -10.28 7.15 10.52
CA ASP A 209 -10.67 7.38 11.90
C ASP A 209 -9.43 7.57 12.80
N PRO A 210 -9.45 8.50 13.78
CA PRO A 210 -8.27 8.83 14.58
C PRO A 210 -7.59 7.64 15.29
N GLU A 211 -8.34 6.59 15.65
CA GLU A 211 -7.79 5.40 16.31
C GLU A 211 -7.12 4.40 15.35
N TYR A 212 -7.37 4.53 14.05
CA TYR A 212 -6.87 3.66 12.99
C TYR A 212 -5.72 4.28 12.19
N LEU A 213 -5.50 5.59 12.32
CA LEU A 213 -4.38 6.27 11.68
C LEU A 213 -3.03 5.65 12.05
N ASP A 214 -2.19 5.47 11.04
CA ASP A 214 -0.83 4.96 11.20
C ASP A 214 -0.78 3.54 11.84
N LYS A 215 -1.70 2.65 11.44
CA LYS A 215 -1.80 1.26 11.91
C LYS A 215 -1.77 0.22 10.78
N ASN A 216 -1.44 -1.02 11.16
CA ASN A 216 -1.57 -2.22 10.34
C ASN A 216 -0.89 -2.15 8.95
N TYR A 217 0.44 -2.00 8.92
CA TYR A 217 1.22 -1.83 7.69
C TYR A 217 1.59 -3.14 6.96
N ALA A 218 1.39 -4.31 7.55
CA ALA A 218 1.81 -5.58 6.98
C ALA A 218 1.13 -5.89 5.63
N GLY A 219 1.86 -6.55 4.73
CA GLY A 219 1.30 -7.05 3.47
C GLY A 219 0.57 -8.37 3.68
N ILE A 220 1.34 -9.43 3.99
CA ILE A 220 0.85 -10.80 4.21
C ILE A 220 0.75 -11.12 5.70
N PHE A 221 1.79 -10.85 6.49
CA PHE A 221 1.85 -11.32 7.89
C PHE A 221 1.64 -10.18 8.89
N ILE A 222 0.47 -10.13 9.55
CA ILE A 222 0.16 -9.12 10.58
C ILE A 222 1.08 -9.21 11.81
N VAL A 223 1.87 -10.28 11.91
CA VAL A 223 2.88 -10.48 12.95
C VAL A 223 3.84 -9.28 13.02
N TRP A 224 4.21 -8.66 11.90
CA TRP A 224 5.09 -7.49 11.92
C TRP A 224 4.49 -6.32 12.68
N ASP A 225 3.22 -6.01 12.46
CA ASP A 225 2.52 -4.97 13.20
C ASP A 225 2.45 -5.24 14.70
N ARG A 226 2.29 -6.52 15.08
CA ARG A 226 2.28 -6.93 16.49
C ARG A 226 3.66 -6.77 17.12
N LEU A 227 4.71 -7.19 16.41
CA LEU A 227 6.10 -7.11 16.89
C LEU A 227 6.58 -5.66 17.01
N PHE A 228 6.20 -4.79 16.07
CA PHE A 228 6.67 -3.41 16.00
C PHE A 228 5.66 -2.37 16.49
N GLY A 229 4.60 -2.81 17.17
CA GLY A 229 3.67 -1.97 17.92
C GLY A 229 2.71 -1.11 17.09
N SER A 230 2.45 -1.48 15.83
CA SER A 230 1.49 -0.79 14.95
C SER A 230 0.16 -1.53 14.79
N PHE A 231 -0.01 -2.68 15.44
CA PHE A 231 -1.26 -3.45 15.38
C PHE A 231 -2.42 -2.76 16.12
N VAL A 232 -3.57 -2.65 15.44
CA VAL A 232 -4.87 -2.33 16.03
C VAL A 232 -5.94 -3.24 15.43
N GLU A 233 -6.83 -3.75 16.28
CA GLU A 233 -7.99 -4.53 15.86
C GLU A 233 -9.12 -3.61 15.36
N GLU A 234 -9.87 -4.06 14.36
CA GLU A 234 -11.11 -3.40 13.93
C GLU A 234 -12.16 -3.46 15.05
N LYS A 235 -12.44 -2.34 15.71
CA LYS A 235 -13.48 -2.22 16.75
C LYS A 235 -14.84 -1.87 16.18
N GLN A 236 -14.82 -1.02 15.15
CA GLN A 236 -15.96 -0.52 14.39
C GLN A 236 -15.58 -0.41 12.91
N ARG A 237 -16.58 -0.40 12.02
CA ARG A 237 -16.35 -0.23 10.59
C ARG A 237 -15.66 1.11 10.32
N PRO A 238 -14.49 1.11 9.65
CA PRO A 238 -13.76 2.35 9.39
C PRO A 238 -14.48 3.29 8.43
N THR A 239 -14.18 4.57 8.56
CA THR A 239 -14.47 5.59 7.55
C THR A 239 -13.29 5.66 6.59
N TYR A 240 -13.49 5.33 5.30
CA TYR A 240 -12.42 5.36 4.30
C TYR A 240 -12.24 6.73 3.66
N GLY A 241 -11.20 6.84 2.83
CA GLY A 241 -10.74 8.07 2.24
C GLY A 241 -9.60 8.68 3.04
N LEU A 242 -9.20 9.89 2.66
CA LEU A 242 -8.21 10.65 3.41
C LEU A 242 -8.88 11.42 4.53
N THR A 243 -8.12 11.77 5.58
CA THR A 243 -8.59 12.67 6.65
C THR A 243 -9.01 14.05 6.13
N LYS A 244 -8.57 14.42 4.92
CA LYS A 244 -9.00 15.59 4.18
C LYS A 244 -9.38 15.14 2.77
N SER A 245 -10.66 15.27 2.40
CA SER A 245 -11.12 14.86 1.07
C SER A 245 -10.38 15.63 -0.04
N VAL A 246 -10.09 14.92 -1.13
CA VAL A 246 -9.48 15.46 -2.36
C VAL A 246 -10.53 15.88 -3.39
N ASP A 247 -11.80 15.48 -3.21
CA ASP A 247 -12.98 15.82 -4.02
C ASP A 247 -12.72 15.80 -5.55
N THR A 248 -11.92 14.83 -6.03
CA THR A 248 -11.53 14.77 -7.44
C THR A 248 -11.25 13.34 -7.90
N TYR A 249 -11.58 13.08 -9.17
CA TYR A 249 -11.21 11.85 -9.89
C TYR A 249 -10.12 12.10 -10.94
N ASN A 250 -9.49 13.28 -10.93
CA ASN A 250 -8.41 13.59 -11.86
C ASN A 250 -7.13 12.87 -11.45
N LEU A 251 -6.68 11.93 -12.30
CA LEU A 251 -5.54 11.06 -12.01
C LEU A 251 -4.26 11.83 -11.67
N LEU A 252 -3.97 12.93 -12.38
CA LEU A 252 -2.75 13.71 -12.15
C LEU A 252 -2.81 14.46 -10.82
N LYS A 253 -3.97 15.02 -10.46
CA LYS A 253 -4.15 15.66 -9.15
C LYS A 253 -4.03 14.64 -8.02
N LEU A 254 -4.63 13.46 -8.19
CA LEU A 254 -4.52 12.39 -7.20
C LEU A 254 -3.07 11.93 -7.01
N GLN A 255 -2.28 11.78 -8.09
CA GLN A 255 -0.91 11.27 -7.98
C GLN A 255 0.13 12.33 -7.59
N TYR A 256 -0.09 13.60 -7.94
CA TYR A 256 0.94 14.65 -7.83
C TYR A 256 0.52 15.89 -7.04
N GLY A 257 -0.73 15.95 -6.54
CA GLY A 257 -1.25 17.08 -5.77
C GLY A 257 -0.44 17.33 -4.48
N ASP A 258 -0.24 16.30 -3.68
CA ASP A 258 0.55 16.37 -2.44
C ASP A 258 2.01 16.74 -2.72
N TYR A 259 2.61 16.21 -3.80
CA TYR A 259 3.95 16.62 -4.22
C TYR A 259 4.03 18.11 -4.55
N ALA A 260 3.03 18.65 -5.25
CA ALA A 260 2.96 20.07 -5.55
C ALA A 260 2.77 20.91 -4.28
N GLN A 261 2.04 20.41 -3.28
CA GLN A 261 1.90 21.08 -1.97
C GLN A 261 3.23 21.08 -1.20
N ILE A 262 3.89 19.93 -1.08
CA ILE A 262 5.22 19.82 -0.46
C ILE A 262 6.21 20.77 -1.12
N TRP A 263 6.22 20.82 -2.45
CA TRP A 263 7.11 21.71 -3.19
C TRP A 263 6.85 23.19 -2.91
N ARG A 264 5.58 23.60 -2.86
CA ARG A 264 5.20 24.97 -2.49
C ARG A 264 5.68 25.32 -1.08
N ASN A 265 5.46 24.42 -0.11
CA ASN A 265 5.87 24.62 1.27
C ASN A 265 7.40 24.71 1.41
N VAL A 266 8.14 23.83 0.74
CA VAL A 266 9.61 23.85 0.71
C VAL A 266 10.16 25.13 0.08
N ARG A 267 9.52 25.65 -0.98
CA ARG A 267 9.92 26.92 -1.60
C ARG A 267 9.60 28.13 -0.73
N ALA A 268 8.48 28.10 -0.01
CA ALA A 268 8.06 29.18 0.88
C ALA A 268 8.85 29.22 2.21
N ALA A 269 9.43 28.10 2.63
CA ALA A 269 10.20 28.02 3.86
C ALA A 269 11.52 28.79 3.77
N ASP A 270 11.77 29.68 4.73
CA ASP A 270 13.04 30.41 4.84
C ASP A 270 14.16 29.53 5.40
N ARG A 271 13.84 28.73 6.44
CA ARG A 271 14.85 27.94 7.16
C ARG A 271 15.06 26.58 6.49
N PHE A 272 16.32 26.19 6.34
CA PHE A 272 16.67 24.87 5.80
C PHE A 272 16.05 23.71 6.61
N ARG A 273 15.96 23.85 7.93
CA ARG A 273 15.31 22.86 8.80
C ARG A 273 13.84 22.67 8.45
N ASP A 274 13.13 23.74 8.10
CA ASP A 274 11.71 23.67 7.78
C ASP A 274 11.48 23.03 6.41
N LYS A 275 12.39 23.25 5.46
CA LYS A 275 12.43 22.53 4.18
C LYS A 275 12.57 21.02 4.40
N LEU A 276 13.49 20.60 5.27
CA LEU A 276 13.64 19.19 5.62
C LEU A 276 12.42 18.65 6.36
N GLY A 277 11.78 19.44 7.22
CA GLY A 277 10.54 19.08 7.90
C GLY A 277 9.39 18.81 6.93
N TYR A 278 9.19 19.66 5.92
CA TYR A 278 8.15 19.43 4.91
C TYR A 278 8.40 18.19 4.05
N LEU A 279 9.66 17.78 3.85
CA LEU A 279 10.00 16.58 3.08
C LEU A 279 9.93 15.31 3.94
N PHE A 280 10.61 15.32 5.09
CA PHE A 280 10.93 14.13 5.87
C PHE A 280 10.20 14.05 7.22
N GLY A 281 9.47 15.09 7.61
CA GLY A 281 8.56 15.03 8.75
C GLY A 281 7.36 14.13 8.49
N PRO A 282 6.54 13.85 9.52
CA PRO A 282 5.28 13.14 9.33
C PRO A 282 4.34 13.89 8.38
N PRO A 283 3.42 13.20 7.68
CA PRO A 283 2.36 13.86 6.93
C PRO A 283 1.65 14.93 7.77
N GLY A 284 1.61 16.14 7.23
CA GLY A 284 1.10 17.34 7.90
C GLY A 284 1.95 17.92 9.02
N TRP A 285 3.24 17.67 8.96
CA TRP A 285 4.21 18.40 9.76
C TRP A 285 4.20 19.90 9.43
N GLU A 286 4.38 20.72 10.46
CA GLU A 286 4.53 22.17 10.33
C GLU A 286 5.67 22.72 11.19
N PRO A 287 6.28 23.87 10.81
CA PRO A 287 7.31 24.52 11.60
C PRO A 287 6.80 24.95 12.99
N PRO A 288 7.60 24.77 14.06
CA PRO A 288 7.22 25.22 15.40
C PRO A 288 6.94 26.73 15.45
N GLY A 289 5.78 27.12 15.96
CA GLY A 289 5.41 28.53 16.13
C GLY A 289 4.70 29.17 14.93
N HIS A 290 4.46 28.42 13.85
CA HIS A 290 3.43 28.79 12.88
C HIS A 290 2.05 28.38 13.42
N PRO A 291 0.99 29.20 13.22
CA PRO A 291 -0.38 28.74 13.44
C PRO A 291 -0.59 27.50 12.58
N ALA A 292 -1.21 26.46 13.14
CA ALA A 292 -1.61 25.27 12.40
C ALA A 292 -2.28 25.72 11.10
N ASP A 293 -1.70 25.40 9.95
CA ASP A 293 -2.38 25.57 8.68
C ASP A 293 -3.54 24.55 8.70
N PRO A 294 -4.80 25.02 8.73
CA PRO A 294 -5.94 24.13 8.72
C PRO A 294 -5.92 23.19 7.51
N ASP A 295 -5.22 23.59 6.43
CA ASP A 295 -5.09 22.82 5.22
C ASP A 295 -3.98 21.75 5.25
N LEU A 296 -3.07 21.78 6.22
CA LEU A 296 -1.93 20.84 6.33
C LEU A 296 -2.05 19.88 7.52
N THR A 297 -3.00 20.05 8.43
CA THR A 297 -3.07 19.23 9.64
C THR A 297 -3.94 17.97 9.42
N PRO A 298 -3.40 16.75 9.21
CA PRO A 298 -4.16 15.55 9.46
C PRO A 298 -4.50 15.54 10.94
N ILE A 299 -5.73 15.16 11.27
CA ILE A 299 -6.20 15.02 12.66
C ILE A 299 -5.45 13.83 13.29
N ARG A 300 -4.17 14.04 13.62
CA ARG A 300 -3.38 13.11 14.42
C ARG A 300 -3.80 13.32 15.87
N PRO A 301 -4.13 12.25 16.62
CA PRO A 301 -4.15 12.39 18.07
C PRO A 301 -2.76 12.89 18.52
N PRO A 302 -2.68 13.77 19.55
CA PRO A 302 -1.40 14.26 20.03
C PRO A 302 -0.50 13.06 20.34
N VAL A 303 0.67 13.02 19.70
CA VAL A 303 1.70 12.03 20.03
C VAL A 303 1.97 12.21 21.51
N ALA A 304 1.60 11.22 22.33
CA ALA A 304 1.95 11.20 23.73
C ALA A 304 3.47 11.42 23.79
N ARG A 305 3.88 12.57 24.33
CA ARG A 305 5.30 12.80 24.61
C ARG A 305 5.71 11.64 25.50
N ILE A 306 6.58 10.78 24.99
CA ILE A 306 7.33 9.84 25.83
C ILE A 306 8.21 10.75 26.67
N VAL A 307 7.71 11.09 27.85
CA VAL A 307 8.52 11.71 28.89
C VAL A 307 9.42 10.59 29.35
N SER A 308 10.70 10.66 28.96
CA SER A 308 11.79 9.92 29.59
C SER A 308 12.00 10.42 31.00
#